data_AF-A0A3D1A9U2-F1
#
_entry.id   AF-A0A3D1A9U2-F1
#
_cell.length_a   1.000
_cell.length_b   1.000
_cell.length_c   1.000
_cell.angle_alpha   90.00
_cell.angle_beta   90.00
_cell.angle_gamma   90.00
#
_symmetry.space_group_name_H-M   'P 1'
#
loop_
_entity.id
_entity.type
_entity.pdbx_description
1 polymer ?
#
loop_
_entity_poly.entity_id
_entity_poly.type
_entity_poly.pdbx_seq_one_letter_code
_entity_poly.pdbx_strand_id
1 'polypeptide(L)'
;MKIPRLFSLLFFCLLALPAWQFAPAQTLEEQSAEAGVLFDGEGRYTGTAAEAGSSAEGKAKLLAALKTRVKIKDRGNPAEGERLNAILSRILDAPTGRQLATEFLAEGARAEISFETIPDTKVFELNGKKTFWTSGGHAHTAANPPEVHLNEAYMQARQDEAPITMAHELFGHTLERKRAERYGVQDTYIFHQNEEANAGLVGWTVGAELGQKIDNAWAWIYMANAEDYHRRLKTNMAYYAGTLSSDEMKDPLPAYQARLADTDKTLLRLPLRREKSELWLRIIDHLIKIHQMAEAAFKTLLEETRAVLDSIAGNENRLKDIRGYLTALIEKCGAKDGQSWLASLREKADNEYFRERARVMDERADALGKMMLGRTWEGEQPPARPGQVTWPQLEQIWKTEQASACGWKP
;
A
#
# COMPACT_ATOMS: atom_id res chain seq x y z
N MET A 1 -22.36 -16.00 -66.05
CA MET A 1 -23.28 -15.92 -64.89
C MET A 1 -23.08 -14.54 -64.26
N LYS A 2 -23.86 -13.48 -64.57
CA LYS A 2 -25.23 -13.10 -64.12
C LYS A 2 -25.39 -12.90 -62.58
N ILE A 3 -24.99 -11.71 -62.09
CA ILE A 3 -25.67 -10.66 -61.25
C ILE A 3 -27.00 -11.08 -60.56
N PRO A 4 -27.35 -10.67 -59.30
CA PRO A 4 -27.47 -9.27 -58.79
C PRO A 4 -26.92 -8.95 -57.39
N ARG A 5 -26.40 -7.72 -57.12
CA ARG A 5 -27.08 -6.42 -56.82
C ARG A 5 -27.99 -6.49 -55.59
N LEU A 6 -27.71 -5.67 -54.57
CA LEU A 6 -28.55 -5.13 -53.48
C LEU A 6 -27.56 -4.78 -52.33
N PHE A 7 -27.40 -3.60 -51.73
CA PHE A 7 -28.09 -2.32 -51.69
C PHE A 7 -27.07 -1.23 -51.33
N SER A 8 -26.91 -0.22 -52.18
CA SER A 8 -26.35 1.09 -51.84
C SER A 8 -27.51 1.97 -51.39
N LEU A 9 -27.70 2.17 -50.08
CA LEU A 9 -28.66 3.13 -49.52
C LEU A 9 -28.49 3.17 -47.99
N LEU A 10 -27.45 3.88 -47.50
CA LEU A 10 -27.36 4.36 -46.10
C LEU A 10 -26.14 5.29 -45.91
N PHE A 11 -25.90 6.20 -46.86
CA PHE A 11 -24.81 7.19 -46.80
C PHE A 11 -25.30 8.65 -46.70
N PHE A 12 -26.56 8.91 -46.32
CA PHE A 12 -27.11 10.27 -46.29
C PHE A 12 -28.10 10.58 -45.14
N CYS A 13 -27.84 10.12 -43.92
CA CYS A 13 -28.58 10.55 -42.72
C CYS A 13 -27.69 10.90 -41.52
N LEU A 14 -26.51 11.47 -41.74
CA LEU A 14 -25.59 11.92 -40.66
C LEU A 14 -25.27 13.42 -40.69
N LEU A 15 -26.20 14.26 -41.17
CA LEU A 15 -26.10 15.72 -41.10
C LEU A 15 -27.44 16.33 -40.66
N ALA A 16 -27.86 16.01 -39.43
CA ALA A 16 -28.85 16.76 -38.67
C ALA A 16 -28.81 16.33 -37.19
N LEU A 17 -27.74 16.68 -36.48
CA LEU A 17 -27.79 16.70 -35.01
C LEU A 17 -28.01 18.16 -34.57
N PRO A 18 -29.02 18.44 -33.74
CA PRO A 18 -29.23 19.78 -33.20
C PRO A 18 -28.04 20.14 -32.31
N ALA A 19 -27.60 21.40 -32.37
CA ALA A 19 -26.66 21.96 -31.43
C ALA A 19 -27.21 21.78 -30.00
N TRP A 20 -26.68 20.82 -29.27
CA TRP A 20 -26.99 20.65 -27.86
C TRP A 20 -26.41 21.84 -27.09
N GLN A 21 -27.32 22.57 -26.48
CA GLN A 21 -27.02 23.64 -25.55
C GLN A 21 -26.25 23.04 -24.37
N PHE A 22 -25.05 23.53 -24.10
CA PHE A 22 -24.35 23.26 -22.85
C PHE A 22 -25.22 23.78 -21.71
N ALA A 23 -25.63 22.88 -20.81
CA ALA A 23 -26.30 23.29 -19.58
C ALA A 23 -25.31 24.12 -18.73
N PRO A 24 -25.72 25.28 -18.19
CA PRO A 24 -24.84 26.12 -17.39
C PRO A 24 -24.48 25.41 -16.08
N ALA A 25 -23.25 25.62 -15.59
CA ALA A 25 -22.67 24.93 -14.42
C ALA A 25 -23.57 24.89 -13.15
N GLN A 26 -24.48 25.86 -12.98
CA GLN A 26 -25.46 25.88 -11.89
C GLN A 26 -26.47 24.71 -11.93
N THR A 27 -26.79 24.19 -13.11
CA THR A 27 -27.70 23.02 -13.25
C THR A 27 -27.05 21.69 -12.84
N LEU A 28 -25.72 21.61 -12.82
CA LEU A 28 -24.97 20.45 -12.33
C LEU A 28 -24.84 20.45 -10.80
N GLU A 29 -24.81 21.63 -10.16
CA GLU A 29 -24.80 21.76 -8.70
C GLU A 29 -26.15 21.36 -8.09
N GLU A 30 -27.27 21.78 -8.68
CA GLU A 30 -28.62 21.40 -8.22
C GLU A 30 -28.91 19.90 -8.42
N GLN A 31 -28.43 19.28 -9.52
CA GLN A 31 -28.54 17.83 -9.73
C GLN A 31 -27.62 17.00 -8.80
N SER A 32 -26.52 17.59 -8.29
CA SER A 32 -25.66 16.93 -7.32
C SER A 32 -26.29 16.83 -5.92
N ALA A 33 -27.19 17.77 -5.59
CA ALA A 33 -27.93 17.74 -4.33
C ALA A 33 -28.99 16.63 -4.31
N GLU A 34 -29.64 16.33 -5.45
CA GLU A 34 -30.55 15.19 -5.59
C GLU A 34 -29.82 13.84 -5.60
N ALA A 35 -28.59 13.76 -6.10
CA ALA A 35 -27.78 12.54 -6.05
C ALA A 35 -27.45 12.10 -4.61
N GLY A 36 -27.48 13.01 -3.63
CA GLY A 36 -27.28 12.69 -2.22
C GLY A 36 -28.43 11.89 -1.57
N VAL A 37 -29.61 11.82 -2.21
CA VAL A 37 -30.80 11.14 -1.70
C VAL A 37 -30.88 9.67 -2.15
N LEU A 38 -30.08 9.26 -3.14
CA LEU A 38 -30.08 7.89 -3.71
C LEU A 38 -29.23 6.86 -2.95
N PHE A 39 -28.64 7.23 -1.81
CA PHE A 39 -27.69 6.42 -1.06
C PHE A 39 -28.12 6.27 0.41
N ASP A 40 -29.22 5.56 0.65
CA ASP A 40 -29.87 5.37 1.96
C ASP A 40 -29.32 4.20 2.81
N GLY A 41 -28.16 3.65 2.44
CA GLY A 41 -27.32 2.93 3.40
C GLY A 41 -27.76 1.52 3.84
N GLU A 42 -28.83 0.94 3.29
CA GLU A 42 -29.30 -0.40 3.73
C GLU A 42 -28.84 -1.59 2.85
N GLY A 43 -28.00 -1.38 1.83
CA GLY A 43 -27.68 -2.40 0.81
C GLY A 43 -26.19 -2.79 0.67
N ARG A 44 -25.85 -3.98 1.15
CA ARG A 44 -24.58 -4.76 1.06
C ARG A 44 -23.77 -4.61 -0.24
N TYR A 45 -22.46 -4.32 -0.08
CA TYR A 45 -21.24 -4.67 -0.84
C TYR A 45 -21.20 -5.00 -2.36
N THR A 46 -22.29 -5.13 -3.11
CA THR A 46 -22.20 -5.69 -4.48
C THR A 46 -23.20 -5.14 -5.51
N GLY A 47 -24.12 -4.24 -5.15
CA GLY A 47 -25.15 -3.75 -6.09
C GLY A 47 -24.97 -2.28 -6.46
N THR A 48 -25.48 -1.38 -5.63
CA THR A 48 -25.86 -0.03 -6.07
C THR A 48 -24.70 0.99 -6.14
N ALA A 49 -23.76 0.96 -5.20
CA ALA A 49 -22.64 1.91 -5.15
C ALA A 49 -21.51 1.60 -6.16
N ALA A 50 -21.31 0.33 -6.52
CA ALA A 50 -20.34 -0.06 -7.55
C ALA A 50 -20.90 0.12 -8.98
N GLU A 51 -22.23 -0.01 -9.13
CA GLU A 51 -22.97 0.32 -10.34
C GLU A 51 -22.99 1.84 -10.60
N ALA A 52 -23.02 2.65 -9.54
CA ALA A 52 -22.79 4.09 -9.59
C ALA A 52 -21.36 4.36 -10.10
N GLY A 53 -21.24 4.56 -11.41
CA GLY A 53 -19.97 4.75 -12.11
C GLY A 53 -19.51 3.59 -12.99
N SER A 54 -20.31 2.53 -13.14
CA SER A 54 -20.01 1.41 -14.04
C SER A 54 -20.04 1.81 -15.53
N SER A 55 -20.81 2.84 -15.88
CA SER A 55 -20.82 3.43 -17.23
C SER A 55 -19.83 4.59 -17.34
N ALA A 56 -19.38 4.92 -18.55
CA ALA A 56 -18.49 6.05 -18.79
C ALA A 56 -19.08 7.39 -18.28
N GLU A 57 -20.38 7.60 -18.48
CA GLU A 57 -21.09 8.78 -17.98
C GLU A 57 -21.18 8.79 -16.45
N GLY A 58 -21.54 7.65 -15.85
CA GLY A 58 -21.59 7.52 -14.39
C GLY A 58 -20.23 7.78 -13.76
N LYS A 59 -19.16 7.24 -14.36
CA LYS A 59 -17.79 7.43 -13.89
C LYS A 59 -17.40 8.91 -13.94
N ALA A 60 -17.74 9.61 -15.02
CA ALA A 60 -17.48 11.03 -15.16
C ALA A 60 -18.22 11.85 -14.10
N LYS A 61 -19.50 11.53 -13.82
CA LYS A 61 -20.28 12.16 -12.75
C LYS A 61 -19.67 11.91 -11.37
N LEU A 62 -19.29 10.66 -11.08
CA LEU A 62 -18.66 10.30 -9.81
C LEU A 62 -17.31 11.00 -9.62
N LEU A 63 -16.48 11.08 -10.67
CA LEU A 63 -15.22 11.82 -10.63
C LEU A 63 -15.45 13.31 -10.39
N ALA A 64 -16.42 13.91 -11.07
CA ALA A 64 -16.76 15.32 -10.88
C ALA A 64 -17.21 15.58 -9.44
N ALA A 65 -18.09 14.74 -8.89
CA ALA A 65 -18.53 14.82 -7.50
C ALA A 65 -17.34 14.67 -6.53
N LEU A 66 -16.47 13.67 -6.73
CA LEU A 66 -15.28 13.46 -5.89
C LEU A 66 -14.36 14.70 -5.89
N LYS A 67 -14.19 15.35 -7.03
CA LYS A 67 -13.40 16.59 -7.17
C LYS A 67 -13.98 17.79 -6.45
N THR A 68 -15.25 17.76 -6.01
CA THR A 68 -15.81 18.79 -5.12
C THR A 68 -15.33 18.63 -3.67
N ARG A 69 -14.85 17.44 -3.30
CA ARG A 69 -14.38 17.09 -1.95
C ARG A 69 -12.86 16.91 -1.86
N VAL A 70 -12.22 16.61 -2.98
CA VAL A 70 -10.78 16.42 -3.11
C VAL A 70 -10.18 17.60 -3.85
N LYS A 71 -9.42 18.43 -3.14
CA LYS A 71 -8.69 19.56 -3.74
C LYS A 71 -7.33 19.08 -4.22
N ILE A 72 -7.00 19.41 -5.46
CA ILE A 72 -5.71 19.08 -6.07
C ILE A 72 -4.76 20.25 -5.87
N LYS A 73 -3.64 20.03 -5.19
CA LYS A 73 -2.51 20.96 -5.09
C LYS A 73 -1.48 20.59 -6.15
N ASP A 74 -1.50 21.31 -7.27
CA ASP A 74 -0.57 21.11 -8.39
C ASP A 74 0.73 21.93 -8.26
N ARG A 75 0.87 22.71 -7.19
CA ARG A 75 2.03 23.57 -6.87
C ARG A 75 2.41 24.52 -8.01
N GLY A 76 1.45 24.92 -8.85
CA GLY A 76 1.68 25.76 -10.02
C GLY A 76 2.23 25.00 -11.24
N ASN A 77 2.23 23.67 -11.21
CA ASN A 77 2.59 22.79 -12.32
C ASN A 77 1.36 22.04 -12.86
N PRO A 78 0.73 22.52 -13.96
CA PRO A 78 -0.49 21.90 -14.50
C PRO A 78 -0.35 20.40 -14.81
N ALA A 79 0.86 19.94 -15.17
CA ALA A 79 1.11 18.52 -15.45
C ALA A 79 0.94 17.64 -14.19
N GLU A 80 1.26 18.15 -13.00
CA GLU A 80 0.96 17.47 -11.73
C GLU A 80 -0.55 17.37 -11.52
N GLY A 81 -1.27 18.47 -11.75
CA GLY A 81 -2.72 18.51 -11.64
C GLY A 81 -3.40 17.52 -12.59
N GLU A 82 -3.01 17.49 -13.85
CA GLU A 82 -3.50 16.53 -14.85
C GLU A 82 -3.20 15.08 -14.42
N ARG A 83 -2.00 14.82 -13.90
CA ARG A 83 -1.63 13.48 -13.45
C ARG A 83 -2.47 13.02 -12.25
N LEU A 84 -2.65 13.87 -11.24
CA LEU A 84 -3.48 13.54 -10.07
C LEU A 84 -4.94 13.29 -10.47
N ASN A 85 -5.47 14.09 -11.41
CA ASN A 85 -6.79 13.84 -11.98
C ASN A 85 -6.86 12.48 -12.71
N ALA A 86 -5.84 12.14 -13.49
CA ALA A 86 -5.78 10.85 -14.19
C ALA A 86 -5.70 9.67 -13.21
N ILE A 87 -4.95 9.82 -12.11
CA ILE A 87 -4.88 8.82 -11.03
C ILE A 87 -6.24 8.62 -10.38
N LEU A 88 -6.94 9.69 -9.98
CA LEU A 88 -8.30 9.59 -9.43
C LEU A 88 -9.26 8.92 -10.41
N SER A 89 -9.22 9.31 -11.68
CA SER A 89 -10.03 8.68 -12.73
C SER A 89 -9.71 7.19 -12.87
N ARG A 90 -8.42 6.80 -12.80
CA ARG A 90 -8.00 5.40 -12.92
C ARG A 90 -8.48 4.56 -11.73
N ILE A 91 -8.51 5.10 -10.52
CA ILE A 91 -9.08 4.39 -9.36
C ILE A 91 -10.54 4.01 -9.61
N LEU A 92 -11.32 4.90 -10.25
CA LEU A 92 -12.73 4.63 -10.55
C LEU A 92 -12.96 3.58 -11.66
N ASP A 93 -11.91 3.11 -12.34
CA ASP A 93 -12.04 1.92 -13.19
C ASP A 93 -12.23 0.65 -12.36
N ALA A 94 -11.75 0.65 -11.12
CA ALA A 94 -11.89 -0.46 -10.17
C ALA A 94 -13.28 -0.43 -9.50
N PRO A 95 -14.03 -1.55 -9.45
CA PRO A 95 -15.29 -1.65 -8.70
C PRO A 95 -15.18 -1.17 -7.24
N THR A 96 -14.15 -1.60 -6.52
CA THR A 96 -13.86 -1.15 -5.15
C THR A 96 -13.57 0.35 -5.10
N GLY A 97 -12.85 0.87 -6.09
CA GLY A 97 -12.58 2.31 -6.21
C GLY A 97 -13.85 3.16 -6.34
N ARG A 98 -14.84 2.70 -7.12
CA ARG A 98 -16.15 3.39 -7.25
C ARG A 98 -16.98 3.33 -5.98
N GLN A 99 -17.03 2.16 -5.35
CA GLN A 99 -17.70 1.98 -4.07
C GLN A 99 -17.13 2.95 -3.03
N LEU A 100 -15.80 2.96 -2.85
CA LEU A 100 -15.14 3.80 -1.85
C LEU A 100 -15.26 5.29 -2.16
N ALA A 101 -15.27 5.69 -3.44
CA ALA A 101 -15.52 7.07 -3.82
C ALA A 101 -16.95 7.52 -3.47
N THR A 102 -17.94 6.65 -3.67
CA THR A 102 -19.32 6.90 -3.26
C THR A 102 -19.43 7.03 -1.74
N GLU A 103 -18.80 6.12 -1.00
CA GLU A 103 -18.72 6.18 0.46
C GLU A 103 -18.01 7.46 0.95
N PHE A 104 -16.93 7.88 0.29
CA PHE A 104 -16.21 9.11 0.60
C PHE A 104 -17.11 10.35 0.50
N LEU A 105 -17.94 10.41 -0.54
CA LEU A 105 -18.91 11.48 -0.73
C LEU A 105 -20.02 11.44 0.33
N ALA A 106 -20.57 10.26 0.61
CA ALA A 106 -21.65 10.05 1.57
C ALA A 106 -21.23 10.38 3.02
N GLU A 107 -20.02 9.99 3.41
CA GLU A 107 -19.43 10.34 4.72
C GLU A 107 -19.06 11.82 4.83
N GLY A 108 -19.19 12.57 3.74
CA GLY A 108 -18.80 13.97 3.66
C GLY A 108 -17.31 14.19 3.87
N ALA A 109 -16.48 13.18 3.61
CA ALA A 109 -15.03 13.26 3.73
C ALA A 109 -14.47 14.31 2.76
N ARG A 110 -13.29 14.83 3.10
CA ARG A 110 -12.55 15.83 2.31
C ARG A 110 -11.07 15.51 2.36
N ALA A 111 -10.33 15.90 1.33
CA ALA A 111 -8.88 15.74 1.28
C ALA A 111 -8.22 16.82 0.42
N GLU A 112 -6.96 17.12 0.69
CA GLU A 112 -6.07 17.79 -0.26
C GLU A 112 -5.05 16.76 -0.76
N ILE A 113 -4.92 16.61 -2.09
CA ILE A 113 -3.95 15.69 -2.70
C ILE A 113 -2.84 16.47 -3.40
N SER A 114 -1.60 16.03 -3.25
CA SER A 114 -0.46 16.59 -3.97
C SER A 114 0.60 15.53 -4.27
N PHE A 115 1.54 15.87 -5.15
CA PHE A 115 2.83 15.20 -5.14
C PHE A 115 3.76 15.82 -4.09
N GLU A 116 4.69 15.02 -3.60
CA GLU A 116 5.73 15.44 -2.67
C GLU A 116 7.06 14.72 -2.96
N THR A 117 8.16 15.44 -2.79
CA THR A 117 9.50 14.88 -2.79
C THR A 117 9.75 14.16 -1.47
N ILE A 118 9.74 12.83 -1.48
CA ILE A 118 10.12 12.03 -0.31
C ILE A 118 11.65 11.91 -0.27
N PRO A 119 12.32 12.33 0.83
CA PRO A 119 13.77 12.22 0.97
C PRO A 119 14.29 10.81 0.69
N ASP A 120 15.52 10.72 0.18
CA ASP A 120 16.21 9.47 -0.19
C ASP A 120 15.56 8.63 -1.29
N THR A 121 14.47 9.12 -1.91
CA THR A 121 13.87 8.46 -3.08
C THR A 121 14.85 8.42 -4.24
N LYS A 122 15.22 7.21 -4.68
CA LYS A 122 16.06 7.00 -5.86
C LYS A 122 15.27 6.25 -6.92
N VAL A 123 15.14 6.87 -8.10
CA VAL A 123 14.64 6.20 -9.30
C VAL A 123 15.79 5.44 -9.94
N PHE A 124 15.57 4.16 -10.24
CA PHE A 124 16.55 3.31 -10.91
C PHE A 124 15.84 2.31 -11.83
N GLU A 125 16.60 1.57 -12.63
CA GLU A 125 16.05 0.57 -13.54
C GLU A 125 16.29 -0.84 -12.99
N LEU A 126 15.21 -1.64 -12.94
CA LEU A 126 15.28 -3.06 -12.61
C LEU A 126 14.71 -3.85 -13.78
N ASN A 127 15.55 -4.65 -14.43
CA ASN A 127 15.18 -5.47 -15.59
C ASN A 127 14.49 -4.66 -16.72
N GLY A 128 14.98 -3.46 -17.04
CA GLY A 128 14.40 -2.60 -18.09
C GLY A 128 13.18 -1.78 -17.68
N LYS A 129 12.66 -1.95 -16.45
CA LYS A 129 11.54 -1.14 -15.92
C LYS A 129 12.06 -0.13 -14.90
N LYS A 130 11.70 1.15 -15.08
CA LYS A 130 11.96 2.19 -14.08
C LYS A 130 11.15 1.91 -12.81
N THR A 131 11.83 1.93 -11.67
CA THR A 131 11.28 1.72 -10.34
C THR A 131 11.92 2.70 -9.36
N PHE A 132 11.48 2.71 -8.10
CA PHE A 132 12.10 3.47 -7.03
C PHE A 132 12.01 2.73 -5.70
N TRP A 133 12.88 3.11 -4.77
CA TRP A 133 12.90 2.61 -3.40
C TRP A 133 12.67 3.75 -2.42
N THR A 134 11.48 3.77 -1.81
CA THR A 134 11.02 4.60 -0.67
C THR A 134 9.52 4.34 -0.50
N SER A 135 8.84 5.07 0.39
CA SER A 135 7.36 5.08 0.40
C SER A 135 6.80 5.57 -0.93
N GLY A 136 5.67 5.00 -1.34
CA GLY A 136 4.89 5.50 -2.49
C GLY A 136 4.09 6.76 -2.15
N GLY A 137 3.74 6.97 -0.88
CA GLY A 137 2.90 8.07 -0.43
C GLY A 137 2.69 8.04 1.08
N HIS A 138 1.88 8.96 1.59
CA HIS A 138 1.37 8.94 2.96
C HIS A 138 0.19 9.90 3.12
N ALA A 139 -0.57 9.75 4.20
CA ALA A 139 -1.65 10.65 4.59
C ALA A 139 -1.39 11.33 5.94
N HIS A 140 -1.54 12.65 5.99
CA HIS A 140 -1.63 13.43 7.21
C HIS A 140 -3.09 13.53 7.66
N THR A 141 -3.59 12.45 8.27
CA THR A 141 -5.01 12.31 8.66
C THR A 141 -5.47 13.28 9.75
N ALA A 142 -4.55 13.91 10.48
CA ALA A 142 -4.85 14.91 11.50
C ALA A 142 -4.97 16.35 10.94
N ALA A 143 -4.58 16.60 9.69
CA ALA A 143 -4.79 17.89 9.04
C ALA A 143 -6.29 18.14 8.78
N ASN A 144 -6.67 19.41 8.58
CA ASN A 144 -8.06 19.77 8.29
C ASN A 144 -8.17 20.67 7.04
N PRO A 145 -8.63 20.13 5.89
CA PRO A 145 -8.92 18.70 5.68
C PRO A 145 -7.64 17.85 5.70
N PRO A 146 -7.74 16.51 5.82
CA PRO A 146 -6.61 15.60 5.69
C PRO A 146 -5.82 15.82 4.39
N GLU A 147 -4.49 15.67 4.45
CA GLU A 147 -3.61 15.80 3.29
C GLU A 147 -3.09 14.43 2.85
N VAL A 148 -3.03 14.19 1.55
CA VAL A 148 -2.55 12.96 0.95
C VAL A 148 -1.43 13.31 -0.03
N HIS A 149 -0.25 12.76 0.22
CA HIS A 149 0.93 12.99 -0.59
C HIS A 149 1.31 11.72 -1.35
N LEU A 150 1.45 11.84 -2.67
CA LEU A 150 2.11 10.82 -3.49
C LEU A 150 3.56 11.20 -3.73
N ASN A 151 4.43 10.19 -3.75
CA ASN A 151 5.82 10.38 -4.12
C ASN A 151 5.91 10.90 -5.57
N GLU A 152 6.61 12.02 -5.77
CA GLU A 152 6.89 12.59 -7.09
C GLU A 152 7.58 11.61 -8.04
N ALA A 153 8.30 10.60 -7.53
CA ALA A 153 8.90 9.55 -8.35
C ALA A 153 7.87 8.79 -9.21
N TYR A 154 6.58 8.77 -8.82
CA TYR A 154 5.51 8.24 -9.66
C TYR A 154 5.34 8.96 -10.99
N MET A 155 5.84 10.20 -11.12
CA MET A 155 5.88 10.90 -12.41
C MET A 155 6.87 10.24 -13.38
N GLN A 156 7.88 9.53 -12.88
CA GLN A 156 9.00 9.01 -13.66
C GLN A 156 9.06 7.48 -13.73
N ALA A 157 8.52 6.79 -12.71
CA ALA A 157 8.64 5.35 -12.50
C ALA A 157 7.35 4.78 -11.88
N ARG A 158 7.01 3.51 -12.15
CA ARG A 158 5.82 2.82 -11.58
C ARG A 158 4.51 3.62 -11.69
N GLN A 159 4.38 4.38 -12.79
CA GLN A 159 3.23 5.24 -13.06
C GLN A 159 1.88 4.50 -12.95
N ASP A 160 1.88 3.23 -13.34
CA ASP A 160 0.77 2.29 -13.26
C ASP A 160 0.32 2.05 -11.81
N GLU A 161 1.19 2.15 -10.82
CA GLU A 161 0.92 1.78 -9.43
C GLU A 161 0.45 2.95 -8.56
N ALA A 162 0.60 4.20 -9.04
CA ALA A 162 0.12 5.39 -8.32
C ALA A 162 -1.37 5.34 -7.90
N PRO A 163 -2.31 4.77 -8.69
CA PRO A 163 -3.69 4.53 -8.25
C PRO A 163 -3.82 3.64 -7.01
N ILE A 164 -2.95 2.62 -6.86
CA ILE A 164 -2.94 1.72 -5.69
C ILE A 164 -2.61 2.54 -4.45
N THR A 165 -1.51 3.29 -4.51
CA THR A 165 -1.09 4.15 -3.38
C THR A 165 -2.14 5.21 -3.09
N MET A 166 -2.66 5.91 -4.10
CA MET A 166 -3.69 6.93 -3.86
C MET A 166 -4.95 6.34 -3.22
N ALA A 167 -5.40 5.14 -3.64
CA ALA A 167 -6.53 4.47 -2.99
C ALA A 167 -6.23 4.11 -1.53
N HIS A 168 -5.03 3.60 -1.24
CA HIS A 168 -4.55 3.33 0.12
C HIS A 168 -4.60 4.60 0.99
N GLU A 169 -4.04 5.71 0.53
CA GLU A 169 -4.01 6.96 1.31
C GLU A 169 -5.37 7.64 1.44
N LEU A 170 -6.09 7.78 0.32
CA LEU A 170 -7.34 8.53 0.26
C LEU A 170 -8.51 7.77 0.89
N PHE A 171 -8.64 6.47 0.58
CA PHE A 171 -9.78 5.68 1.05
C PHE A 171 -9.42 4.77 2.21
N GLY A 172 -8.17 4.35 2.34
CA GLY A 172 -7.70 3.53 3.46
C GLY A 172 -7.47 4.32 4.74
N HIS A 173 -6.88 5.51 4.63
CA HIS A 173 -6.58 6.38 5.77
C HIS A 173 -7.59 7.52 5.91
N THR A 174 -7.78 8.34 4.88
CA THR A 174 -8.58 9.57 5.01
C THR A 174 -10.08 9.31 5.20
N LEU A 175 -10.69 8.43 4.39
CA LEU A 175 -12.08 8.02 4.58
C LEU A 175 -12.31 7.36 5.95
N GLU A 176 -11.42 6.45 6.33
CA GLU A 176 -11.56 5.72 7.60
C GLU A 176 -11.35 6.62 8.81
N ARG A 177 -10.47 7.63 8.73
CA ARG A 177 -10.38 8.67 9.75
C ARG A 177 -11.72 9.38 9.92
N LYS A 178 -12.42 9.70 8.82
CA LYS A 178 -13.74 10.33 8.88
C LYS A 178 -14.81 9.41 9.50
N ARG A 179 -14.76 8.12 9.18
CA ARG A 179 -15.64 7.12 9.81
C ARG A 179 -15.38 7.01 11.30
N ALA A 180 -14.12 6.92 11.70
CA ALA A 180 -13.74 6.86 13.12
C ALA A 180 -14.21 8.09 13.92
N GLU A 181 -14.30 9.28 13.30
CA GLU A 181 -14.86 10.48 13.95
C GLU A 181 -16.33 10.31 14.33
N ARG A 182 -17.14 9.68 13.49
CA ARG A 182 -18.56 9.42 13.77
C ARG A 182 -18.75 8.59 15.04
N TYR A 183 -17.80 7.69 15.33
CA TYR A 183 -17.80 6.86 16.53
C TYR A 183 -16.99 7.46 17.69
N GLY A 184 -16.41 8.65 17.53
CA GLY A 184 -15.59 9.32 18.54
C GLY A 184 -14.27 8.62 18.86
N VAL A 185 -13.77 7.75 17.98
CA VAL A 185 -12.56 6.93 18.20
C VAL A 185 -11.38 7.34 17.33
N GLN A 186 -11.49 8.44 16.59
CA GLN A 186 -10.51 8.85 15.59
C GLN A 186 -9.07 9.03 16.13
N ASP A 187 -8.91 9.55 17.34
CA ASP A 187 -7.59 9.77 17.95
C ASP A 187 -7.00 8.47 18.50
N THR A 188 -7.84 7.48 18.71
CA THR A 188 -7.46 6.14 19.15
C THR A 188 -7.21 5.21 17.96
N TYR A 189 -7.93 5.41 16.86
CA TYR A 189 -7.79 4.62 15.63
C TYR A 189 -6.37 4.70 15.06
N ILE A 190 -5.68 5.83 15.22
CA ILE A 190 -4.28 5.97 14.79
C ILE A 190 -3.35 4.97 15.48
N PHE A 191 -3.73 4.47 16.66
CA PHE A 191 -2.98 3.46 17.41
C PHE A 191 -3.49 2.06 17.15
N HIS A 192 -4.53 1.85 16.35
CA HIS A 192 -5.07 0.53 16.12
C HIS A 192 -4.31 -0.18 14.98
N GLN A 193 -3.85 -1.41 15.21
CA GLN A 193 -2.98 -2.14 14.25
C GLN A 193 -3.65 -2.42 12.89
N ASN A 194 -4.98 -2.39 12.86
CA ASN A 194 -5.76 -2.61 11.63
C ASN A 194 -5.83 -1.37 10.74
N GLU A 195 -5.37 -0.20 11.19
CA GLU A 195 -5.42 1.04 10.41
C GLU A 195 -4.64 0.90 9.09
N GLU A 196 -3.35 0.58 9.17
CA GLU A 196 -2.50 0.29 8.01
C GLU A 196 -2.96 -0.95 7.23
N ALA A 197 -3.35 -2.03 7.91
CA ALA A 197 -3.78 -3.25 7.23
C ALA A 197 -5.03 -3.02 6.38
N ASN A 198 -5.97 -2.23 6.88
CA ASN A 198 -7.15 -1.83 6.13
C ASN A 198 -6.79 -0.99 4.90
N ALA A 199 -5.89 -0.02 5.06
CA ALA A 199 -5.42 0.78 3.94
C ALA A 199 -4.68 -0.08 2.89
N GLY A 200 -3.86 -1.03 3.35
CA GLY A 200 -3.24 -2.07 2.54
C GLY A 200 -4.25 -2.83 1.70
N LEU A 201 -5.27 -3.43 2.34
CA LEU A 201 -6.34 -4.16 1.67
C LEU A 201 -7.07 -3.32 0.62
N VAL A 202 -7.36 -2.06 0.92
CA VAL A 202 -7.97 -1.12 -0.04
C VAL A 202 -7.08 -0.94 -1.27
N GLY A 203 -5.81 -0.59 -1.07
CA GLY A 203 -4.86 -0.41 -2.16
C GLY A 203 -4.69 -1.67 -3.00
N TRP A 204 -4.40 -2.81 -2.37
CA TRP A 204 -4.16 -4.09 -3.05
C TRP A 204 -5.37 -4.57 -3.85
N THR A 205 -6.57 -4.42 -3.29
CA THR A 205 -7.82 -4.78 -3.98
C THR A 205 -8.03 -3.93 -5.22
N VAL A 206 -7.89 -2.61 -5.11
CA VAL A 206 -7.96 -1.69 -6.26
C VAL A 206 -6.91 -2.05 -7.31
N GLY A 207 -5.67 -2.34 -6.90
CA GLY A 207 -4.61 -2.77 -7.81
C GLY A 207 -4.95 -4.04 -8.59
N ALA A 208 -5.43 -5.06 -7.88
CA ALA A 208 -5.83 -6.34 -8.46
C ALA A 208 -6.98 -6.18 -9.47
N GLU A 209 -8.01 -5.38 -9.12
CA GLU A 209 -9.14 -5.06 -10.00
C GLU A 209 -8.73 -4.29 -11.27
N LEU A 210 -7.68 -3.47 -11.18
CA LEU A 210 -7.11 -2.75 -12.33
C LEU A 210 -6.23 -3.64 -13.22
N GLY A 211 -6.12 -4.94 -12.92
CA GLY A 211 -5.32 -5.91 -13.65
C GLY A 211 -3.81 -5.82 -13.36
N GLN A 212 -3.42 -5.17 -12.27
CA GLN A 212 -2.02 -5.08 -11.89
C GLN A 212 -1.52 -6.39 -11.30
N LYS A 213 -0.21 -6.59 -11.41
CA LYS A 213 0.47 -7.64 -10.65
C LYS A 213 0.38 -7.33 -9.17
N ILE A 214 0.20 -8.37 -8.36
CA ILE A 214 0.23 -8.25 -6.90
C ILE A 214 1.67 -8.55 -6.48
N ASP A 215 2.60 -7.65 -6.79
CA ASP A 215 4.03 -7.83 -6.51
C ASP A 215 4.45 -7.23 -5.15
N ASN A 216 3.50 -6.71 -4.38
CA ASN A 216 3.71 -6.23 -3.03
C ASN A 216 3.76 -7.40 -2.04
N ALA A 217 4.95 -7.67 -1.49
CA ALA A 217 5.17 -8.75 -0.52
C ALA A 217 4.23 -8.66 0.70
N TRP A 218 3.86 -7.46 1.13
CA TRP A 218 2.98 -7.26 2.27
C TRP A 218 1.57 -7.80 2.05
N ALA A 219 1.05 -7.74 0.82
CA ALA A 219 -0.23 -8.35 0.47
C ALA A 219 -0.17 -9.87 0.67
N TRP A 220 0.88 -10.51 0.18
CA TRP A 220 1.08 -11.95 0.33
C TRP A 220 1.28 -12.38 1.79
N ILE A 221 2.04 -11.62 2.57
CA ILE A 221 2.21 -11.89 4.00
C ILE A 221 0.86 -11.78 4.72
N TYR A 222 0.07 -10.74 4.45
CA TYR A 222 -1.24 -10.57 5.07
C TYR A 222 -2.20 -11.71 4.71
N MET A 223 -2.30 -12.02 3.42
CA MET A 223 -3.20 -13.07 2.92
C MET A 223 -2.78 -14.48 3.36
N ALA A 224 -1.50 -14.71 3.65
CA ALA A 224 -1.03 -15.98 4.21
C ALA A 224 -1.25 -16.05 5.73
N ASN A 225 -0.95 -14.97 6.46
CA ASN A 225 -1.10 -14.88 7.91
C ASN A 225 -1.12 -13.42 8.37
N ALA A 226 -2.32 -12.90 8.67
CA ALA A 226 -2.50 -11.53 9.15
C ALA A 226 -1.75 -11.23 10.46
N GLU A 227 -1.61 -12.20 11.37
CA GLU A 227 -0.83 -12.00 12.61
C GLU A 227 0.66 -11.84 12.33
N ASP A 228 1.22 -12.63 11.39
CA ASP A 228 2.60 -12.47 10.93
C ASP A 228 2.81 -11.10 10.26
N TYR A 229 1.84 -10.67 9.46
CA TYR A 229 1.85 -9.31 8.88
C TYR A 229 1.96 -8.25 9.98
N HIS A 230 1.06 -8.24 10.97
CA HIS A 230 1.07 -7.23 12.03
C HIS A 230 2.35 -7.29 12.86
N ARG A 231 2.85 -8.49 13.16
CA ARG A 231 4.12 -8.68 13.88
C ARG A 231 5.30 -8.10 13.10
N ARG A 232 5.38 -8.34 11.78
CA ARG A 232 6.45 -7.81 10.94
C ARG A 232 6.35 -6.30 10.80
N LEU A 233 5.14 -5.77 10.60
CA LEU A 233 4.90 -4.34 10.43
C LEU A 233 5.38 -3.55 11.66
N LYS A 234 5.18 -4.08 12.87
CA LYS A 234 5.67 -3.50 14.14
C LYS A 234 7.21 -3.33 14.23
N THR A 235 7.97 -3.95 13.33
CA THR A 235 9.43 -3.78 13.24
C THR A 235 9.88 -2.92 12.05
N ASN A 236 8.92 -2.39 11.27
CA ASN A 236 9.19 -1.64 10.05
C ASN A 236 9.41 -0.14 10.29
N MET A 237 8.64 0.48 11.19
CA MET A 237 8.79 1.90 11.55
C MET A 237 8.36 2.14 12.99
N ALA A 238 8.86 3.22 13.61
CA ALA A 238 8.52 3.60 14.98
C ALA A 238 6.99 3.70 15.20
N TYR A 239 6.29 4.41 14.32
CA TYR A 239 4.83 4.54 14.37
C TYR A 239 4.13 3.18 14.46
N TYR A 240 4.45 2.23 13.56
CA TYR A 240 3.84 0.89 13.57
C TYR A 240 4.15 0.10 14.85
N ALA A 241 5.34 0.27 15.43
CA ALA A 241 5.69 -0.38 16.70
C ALA A 241 4.77 0.05 17.86
N GLY A 242 4.21 1.25 17.79
CA GLY A 242 3.23 1.78 18.75
C GLY A 242 1.78 1.34 18.51
N THR A 243 1.48 0.63 17.43
CA THR A 243 0.11 0.19 17.15
C THR A 243 -0.31 -1.00 18.01
N LEU A 244 -1.59 -1.13 18.32
CA LEU A 244 -2.18 -2.04 19.30
C LEU A 244 -3.37 -2.76 18.67
N SER A 245 -3.56 -4.03 19.00
CA SER A 245 -4.87 -4.68 18.87
C SER A 245 -5.87 -4.10 19.90
N SER A 246 -7.16 -4.34 19.70
CA SER A 246 -8.20 -3.96 20.67
C SER A 246 -7.90 -4.48 22.09
N ASP A 247 -7.37 -5.70 22.22
CA ASP A 247 -7.02 -6.25 23.54
C ASP A 247 -5.77 -5.58 24.12
N GLU A 248 -4.74 -5.32 23.31
CA GLU A 248 -3.57 -4.57 23.75
C GLU A 248 -3.92 -3.12 24.15
N MET A 249 -4.98 -2.52 23.60
CA MET A 249 -5.42 -1.19 24.04
C MET A 249 -5.96 -1.14 25.48
N LYS A 250 -6.44 -2.27 26.02
CA LYS A 250 -6.95 -2.35 27.40
C LYS A 250 -5.82 -2.27 28.43
N ASP A 251 -4.66 -2.80 28.05
CA ASP A 251 -3.39 -2.73 28.79
C ASP A 251 -2.19 -2.71 27.83
N PRO A 252 -1.77 -1.53 27.34
CA PRO A 252 -0.77 -1.43 26.29
C PRO A 252 0.67 -1.59 26.79
N LEU A 253 0.90 -1.43 28.10
CA LEU A 253 2.23 -1.44 28.68
C LEU A 253 2.97 -2.78 28.45
N PRO A 254 2.37 -3.97 28.72
CA PRO A 254 3.02 -5.24 28.43
C PRO A 254 3.38 -5.42 26.96
N ALA A 255 2.52 -4.95 26.04
CA ALA A 255 2.77 -5.04 24.61
C ALA A 255 3.99 -4.21 24.19
N TYR A 256 4.09 -2.97 24.67
CA TYR A 256 5.26 -2.13 24.39
C TYR A 256 6.55 -2.67 25.01
N GLN A 257 6.49 -3.19 26.24
CA GLN A 257 7.64 -3.81 26.91
C GLN A 257 8.16 -5.04 26.15
N ALA A 258 7.26 -5.91 25.69
CA ALA A 258 7.64 -7.08 24.89
C ALA A 258 8.30 -6.68 23.57
N ARG A 259 7.73 -5.69 22.87
CA ARG A 259 8.29 -5.18 21.60
C ARG A 259 9.64 -4.48 21.79
N LEU A 260 9.82 -3.78 22.91
CA LEU A 260 11.09 -3.16 23.26
C LEU A 260 12.18 -4.24 23.42
N ALA A 261 11.88 -5.31 24.17
CA ALA A 261 12.78 -6.43 24.34
C ALA A 261 13.12 -7.14 23.01
N ASP A 262 12.13 -7.34 22.13
CA ASP A 262 12.35 -7.91 20.80
C ASP A 262 13.19 -7.00 19.89
N THR A 263 12.99 -5.68 19.99
CA THR A 263 13.79 -4.67 19.27
C THR A 263 15.23 -4.72 19.73
N ASP A 264 15.49 -4.74 21.03
CA ASP A 264 16.83 -4.86 21.60
C ASP A 264 17.51 -6.17 21.18
N LYS A 265 16.78 -7.29 21.23
CA LYS A 265 17.27 -8.59 20.75
C LYS A 265 17.64 -8.56 19.27
N THR A 266 16.88 -7.82 18.46
CA THR A 266 17.15 -7.68 17.02
C THR A 266 18.37 -6.80 16.77
N LEU A 267 18.51 -5.68 17.49
CA LEU A 267 19.71 -4.83 17.45
C LEU A 267 20.97 -5.64 17.76
N LEU A 268 20.94 -6.48 18.80
CA LEU A 268 22.07 -7.35 19.17
C LEU A 268 22.44 -8.38 18.11
N ARG A 269 21.51 -8.73 17.20
CA ARG A 269 21.73 -9.70 16.11
C ARG A 269 22.23 -9.08 14.81
N LEU A 270 22.16 -7.75 14.66
CA LEU A 270 22.62 -7.08 13.44
C LEU A 270 24.12 -7.32 13.15
N PRO A 271 25.03 -7.28 14.14
CA PRO A 271 26.45 -7.61 13.91
C PRO A 271 26.63 -9.04 13.40
N LEU A 272 25.94 -10.02 13.99
CA LEU A 272 26.00 -11.42 13.53
C LEU A 272 25.46 -11.58 12.11
N ARG A 273 24.40 -10.83 11.75
CA ARG A 273 23.87 -10.80 10.38
C ARG A 273 24.88 -10.20 9.41
N ARG A 274 25.61 -9.15 9.80
CA ARG A 274 26.71 -8.57 9.03
C ARG A 274 27.81 -9.60 8.80
N GLU A 275 28.35 -10.16 9.86
CA GLU A 275 29.42 -11.16 9.83
C GLU A 275 29.04 -12.36 8.95
N LYS A 276 27.82 -12.87 9.08
CA LYS A 276 27.31 -13.97 8.25
C LYS A 276 27.25 -13.59 6.76
N SER A 277 26.86 -12.35 6.44
CA SER A 277 26.76 -11.88 5.06
C SER A 277 28.16 -11.65 4.45
N GLU A 278 29.10 -11.08 5.23
CA GLU A 278 30.51 -10.94 4.84
C GLU A 278 31.19 -12.30 4.65
N LEU A 279 30.86 -13.27 5.50
CA LEU A 279 31.29 -14.67 5.36
C LEU A 279 30.80 -15.26 4.04
N TRP A 280 29.53 -15.08 3.69
CA TRP A 280 29.00 -15.57 2.41
C TRP A 280 29.68 -14.93 1.20
N LEU A 281 29.97 -13.63 1.24
CA LEU A 281 30.73 -12.99 0.18
C LEU A 281 32.13 -13.61 0.03
N ARG A 282 32.82 -13.90 1.14
CA ARG A 282 34.13 -14.56 1.11
C ARG A 282 34.06 -15.99 0.56
N ILE A 283 33.03 -16.74 0.91
CA ILE A 283 32.79 -18.09 0.37
C ILE A 283 32.56 -18.02 -1.14
N ILE A 284 31.70 -17.13 -1.62
CA ILE A 284 31.45 -16.96 -3.05
C ILE A 284 32.74 -16.55 -3.79
N ASP A 285 33.49 -15.61 -3.24
CA ASP A 285 34.78 -15.17 -3.80
C ASP A 285 35.79 -16.32 -3.90
N HIS A 286 35.86 -17.17 -2.89
CA HIS A 286 36.70 -18.37 -2.88
C HIS A 286 36.28 -19.37 -3.96
N LEU A 287 34.98 -19.66 -4.10
CA LEU A 287 34.47 -20.56 -5.13
C LEU A 287 34.79 -20.05 -6.55
N ILE A 288 34.70 -18.74 -6.76
CA ILE A 288 35.04 -18.13 -8.05
C ILE A 288 36.55 -18.21 -8.31
N LYS A 289 37.37 -17.73 -7.36
CA LYS A 289 38.81 -17.56 -7.58
C LYS A 289 39.62 -18.84 -7.48
N ILE A 290 39.24 -19.76 -6.61
CA ILE A 290 39.99 -21.00 -6.36
C ILE A 290 39.39 -22.17 -7.13
N HIS A 291 38.07 -22.32 -7.08
CA HIS A 291 37.37 -23.41 -7.78
C HIS A 291 36.97 -23.06 -9.22
N GLN A 292 37.37 -21.87 -9.71
CA GLN A 292 37.16 -21.41 -11.08
C GLN A 292 35.69 -21.48 -11.52
N MET A 293 34.75 -21.35 -10.58
CA MET A 293 33.33 -21.31 -10.91
C MET A 293 33.00 -19.98 -11.60
N ALA A 294 32.10 -20.02 -12.57
CA ALA A 294 31.74 -18.83 -13.36
C ALA A 294 31.10 -17.75 -12.46
N GLU A 295 31.75 -16.59 -12.32
CA GLU A 295 31.24 -15.45 -11.53
C GLU A 295 29.81 -15.05 -11.92
N ALA A 296 29.49 -15.10 -13.22
CA ALA A 296 28.16 -14.79 -13.74
C ALA A 296 27.05 -15.65 -13.12
N ALA A 297 27.35 -16.87 -12.65
CA ALA A 297 26.40 -17.75 -11.98
C ALA A 297 26.07 -17.32 -10.54
N PHE A 298 26.90 -16.49 -9.91
CA PHE A 298 26.69 -16.00 -8.54
C PHE A 298 26.16 -14.57 -8.46
N LYS A 299 25.90 -13.93 -9.61
CA LYS A 299 25.57 -12.50 -9.68
C LYS A 299 24.39 -12.12 -8.79
N THR A 300 23.30 -12.89 -8.80
CA THR A 300 22.13 -12.65 -7.95
C THR A 300 22.48 -12.76 -6.46
N LEU A 301 23.20 -13.81 -6.05
CA LEU A 301 23.61 -13.99 -4.64
C LEU A 301 24.54 -12.87 -4.15
N LEU A 302 25.46 -12.41 -5.01
CA LEU A 302 26.34 -11.28 -4.71
C LEU A 302 25.55 -9.97 -4.54
N GLU A 303 24.60 -9.70 -5.43
CA GLU A 303 23.71 -8.53 -5.35
C GLU A 303 22.83 -8.59 -4.08
N GLU A 304 22.20 -9.72 -3.79
CA GLU A 304 21.39 -9.92 -2.59
C GLU A 304 22.19 -9.75 -1.30
N THR A 305 23.38 -10.37 -1.23
CA THR A 305 24.22 -10.32 -0.02
C THR A 305 24.74 -8.90 0.22
N ARG A 306 25.13 -8.18 -0.85
CA ARG A 306 25.52 -6.76 -0.76
C ARG A 306 24.35 -5.88 -0.35
N ALA A 307 23.16 -6.08 -0.92
CA ALA A 307 21.95 -5.35 -0.52
C ALA A 307 21.62 -5.57 0.97
N VAL A 308 21.81 -6.79 1.49
CA VAL A 308 21.67 -7.05 2.93
C VAL A 308 22.66 -6.20 3.72
N LEU A 309 23.95 -6.22 3.36
CA LEU A 309 25.00 -5.45 4.05
C LEU A 309 24.72 -3.94 4.03
N ASP A 310 24.37 -3.40 2.86
CA ASP A 310 24.04 -1.99 2.66
C ASP A 310 22.82 -1.58 3.51
N SER A 311 21.86 -2.49 3.71
CA SER A 311 20.68 -2.23 4.54
C SER A 311 20.95 -2.23 6.05
N ILE A 312 22.08 -2.77 6.53
CA ILE A 312 22.31 -2.97 7.98
C ILE A 312 22.29 -1.64 8.74
N ALA A 313 22.99 -0.62 8.24
CA ALA A 313 23.04 0.68 8.91
C ALA A 313 21.65 1.34 8.98
N GLY A 314 20.89 1.29 7.87
CA GLY A 314 19.51 1.80 7.84
C GLY A 314 18.59 1.04 8.79
N ASN A 315 18.71 -0.30 8.86
CA ASN A 315 17.95 -1.13 9.80
C ASN A 315 18.34 -0.83 11.26
N GLU A 316 19.62 -0.60 11.54
CA GLU A 316 20.08 -0.23 12.89
C GLU A 316 19.48 1.11 13.34
N ASN A 317 19.52 2.13 12.48
CA ASN A 317 18.92 3.44 12.78
C ASN A 317 17.41 3.32 13.03
N ARG A 318 16.69 2.65 12.13
CA ARG A 318 15.25 2.39 12.28
C ARG A 318 14.92 1.67 13.59
N LEU A 319 15.69 0.66 13.97
CA LEU A 319 15.48 -0.08 15.22
C LEU A 319 15.79 0.78 16.45
N LYS A 320 16.79 1.69 16.37
CA LYS A 320 17.05 2.69 17.42
C LYS A 320 15.89 3.67 17.56
N ASP A 321 15.29 4.11 16.44
CA ASP A 321 14.12 4.98 16.44
C ASP A 321 12.90 4.28 17.05
N ILE A 322 12.64 3.02 16.66
CA ILE A 322 11.60 2.17 17.25
C ILE A 322 11.82 2.04 18.76
N ARG A 323 13.06 1.74 19.18
CA ARG A 323 13.42 1.63 20.61
C ARG A 323 13.12 2.91 21.37
N GLY A 324 13.57 4.06 20.85
CA GLY A 324 13.32 5.36 21.47
C GLY A 324 11.82 5.67 21.59
N TYR A 325 11.05 5.39 20.55
CA TYR A 325 9.61 5.60 20.54
C TYR A 325 8.87 4.68 21.53
N LEU A 326 9.22 3.40 21.59
CA LEU A 326 8.65 2.45 22.55
C LEU A 326 8.98 2.85 23.99
N THR A 327 10.21 3.29 24.27
CA THR A 327 10.58 3.84 25.60
C THR A 327 9.69 5.02 25.97
N ALA A 328 9.50 5.98 25.06
CA ALA A 328 8.63 7.13 25.31
C ALA A 328 7.16 6.73 25.57
N LEU A 329 6.65 5.72 24.85
CA LEU A 329 5.31 5.18 25.09
C LEU A 329 5.19 4.47 26.45
N ILE A 330 6.20 3.71 26.85
CA ILE A 330 6.27 3.05 28.17
C ILE A 330 6.30 4.09 29.29
N GLU A 331 7.14 5.12 29.16
CA GLU A 331 7.20 6.23 30.10
C GLU A 331 5.86 6.96 30.20
N LYS A 332 5.21 7.22 29.05
CA LYS A 332 3.86 7.80 29.01
C LYS A 332 2.85 6.93 29.75
N CYS A 333 2.89 5.60 29.62
CA CYS A 333 1.99 4.71 30.36
C CYS A 333 2.16 4.83 31.89
N GLY A 334 3.38 5.08 32.37
CA GLY A 334 3.67 5.27 33.80
C GLY A 334 3.43 6.69 34.33
N ALA A 335 3.31 7.68 33.45
CA ALA A 335 3.17 9.08 33.83
C ALA A 335 1.74 9.45 34.26
N LYS A 336 1.61 10.49 35.09
CA LYS A 336 0.32 10.96 35.63
C LYS A 336 -0.60 11.51 34.53
N ASP A 337 -0.04 12.24 33.58
CA ASP A 337 -0.71 12.78 32.40
C ASP A 337 -1.06 11.69 31.37
N GLY A 338 -0.34 10.56 31.38
CA GLY A 338 -0.67 9.40 30.54
C GLY A 338 -1.88 8.60 30.99
N GLN A 339 -2.36 8.77 32.23
CA GLN A 339 -3.50 8.01 32.76
C GLN A 339 -4.81 8.33 32.02
N SER A 340 -5.03 9.58 31.61
CA SER A 340 -6.22 9.95 30.83
C SER A 340 -6.19 9.34 29.42
N TRP A 341 -5.00 9.28 28.81
CA TRP A 341 -4.79 8.62 27.53
C TRP A 341 -5.03 7.10 27.65
N LEU A 342 -4.50 6.44 28.68
CA LEU A 342 -4.75 5.02 28.94
C LEU A 342 -6.23 4.71 29.20
N ALA A 343 -6.91 5.55 29.99
CA ALA A 343 -8.34 5.42 30.24
C ALA A 343 -9.14 5.51 28.93
N SER A 344 -8.81 6.48 28.06
CA SER A 344 -9.42 6.65 26.74
C SER A 344 -9.18 5.45 25.83
N LEU A 345 -7.96 4.90 25.78
CA LEU A 345 -7.67 3.67 25.02
C LEU A 345 -8.52 2.50 25.51
N ARG A 346 -8.58 2.28 26.83
CA ARG A 346 -9.34 1.18 27.44
C ARG A 346 -10.84 1.32 27.19
N GLU A 347 -11.39 2.52 27.36
CA GLU A 347 -12.81 2.80 27.13
C GLU A 347 -13.20 2.52 25.67
N LYS A 348 -12.34 2.90 24.72
CA LYS A 348 -12.62 2.78 23.30
C LYS A 348 -12.24 1.43 22.70
N ALA A 349 -11.48 0.60 23.40
CA ALA A 349 -10.99 -0.70 22.92
C ALA A 349 -12.09 -1.60 22.34
N ASP A 350 -13.26 -1.62 22.98
CA ASP A 350 -14.41 -2.44 22.57
C ASP A 350 -15.47 -1.65 21.78
N ASN A 351 -15.11 -0.47 21.25
CA ASN A 351 -16.00 0.35 20.44
C ASN A 351 -16.47 -0.41 19.19
N GLU A 352 -17.74 -0.22 18.83
CA GLU A 352 -18.38 -0.88 17.69
C GLU A 352 -17.62 -0.67 16.37
N TYR A 353 -16.99 0.49 16.19
CA TYR A 353 -16.17 0.80 15.03
C TYR A 353 -15.10 -0.27 14.77
N PHE A 354 -14.35 -0.70 15.79
CA PHE A 354 -13.26 -1.67 15.60
C PHE A 354 -13.78 -3.05 15.17
N ARG A 355 -14.94 -3.46 15.69
CA ARG A 355 -15.61 -4.70 15.27
C ARG A 355 -16.11 -4.61 13.84
N GLU A 356 -16.71 -3.48 13.48
CA GLU A 356 -17.18 -3.24 12.11
C GLU A 356 -16.00 -3.18 11.11
N ARG A 357 -14.86 -2.63 11.51
CA ARG A 357 -13.64 -2.62 10.70
C ARG A 357 -13.04 -4.00 10.51
N ALA A 358 -12.96 -4.81 11.56
CA ALA A 358 -12.52 -6.19 11.43
C ALA A 358 -13.38 -6.95 10.39
N ARG A 359 -14.72 -6.86 10.51
CA ARG A 359 -15.65 -7.51 9.56
C ARG A 359 -15.42 -7.06 8.12
N VAL A 360 -15.27 -5.76 7.88
CA VAL A 360 -15.04 -5.25 6.52
C VAL A 360 -13.68 -5.62 5.96
N MET A 361 -12.65 -5.70 6.81
CA MET A 361 -11.36 -6.20 6.38
C MET A 361 -11.43 -7.67 5.99
N ASP A 362 -12.19 -8.51 6.70
CA ASP A 362 -12.40 -9.90 6.32
C ASP A 362 -13.09 -10.01 4.95
N GLU A 363 -14.08 -9.15 4.68
CA GLU A 363 -14.76 -9.09 3.37
C GLU A 363 -13.81 -8.68 2.24
N ARG A 364 -12.95 -7.68 2.48
CA ARG A 364 -11.93 -7.24 1.53
C ARG A 364 -10.86 -8.30 1.30
N ALA A 365 -10.43 -8.98 2.37
CA ALA A 365 -9.47 -10.07 2.29
C ALA A 365 -10.04 -11.25 1.49
N ASP A 366 -11.31 -11.62 1.69
CA ASP A 366 -11.98 -12.65 0.88
C ASP A 366 -12.04 -12.26 -0.61
N ALA A 367 -12.41 -11.01 -0.91
CA ALA A 367 -12.43 -10.50 -2.28
C ALA A 367 -11.03 -10.54 -2.94
N LEU A 368 -10.01 -10.05 -2.23
CA LEU A 368 -8.61 -10.09 -2.70
C LEU A 368 -8.12 -11.54 -2.86
N GLY A 369 -8.43 -12.41 -1.90
CA GLY A 369 -8.09 -13.83 -1.93
C GLY A 369 -8.63 -14.54 -3.17
N LYS A 370 -9.87 -14.25 -3.56
CA LYS A 370 -10.47 -14.76 -4.81
C LYS A 370 -9.69 -14.30 -6.05
N MET A 371 -9.23 -13.05 -6.08
CA MET A 371 -8.41 -12.53 -7.19
C MET A 371 -6.99 -13.10 -7.21
N MET A 372 -6.51 -13.59 -6.05
CA MET A 372 -5.22 -14.24 -5.88
C MET A 372 -5.23 -15.75 -6.18
N LEU A 373 -6.41 -16.36 -6.39
CA LEU A 373 -6.52 -17.80 -6.66
C LEU A 373 -5.70 -18.20 -7.90
N GLY A 374 -4.87 -19.23 -7.74
CA GLY A 374 -4.00 -19.75 -8.80
C GLY A 374 -2.75 -18.92 -9.09
N ARG A 375 -2.55 -17.80 -8.37
CA ARG A 375 -1.33 -16.99 -8.44
C ARG A 375 -0.35 -17.40 -7.35
N THR A 376 0.93 -17.15 -7.57
CA THR A 376 1.98 -17.32 -6.55
C THR A 376 2.84 -16.07 -6.48
N TRP A 377 3.47 -15.84 -5.33
CA TRP A 377 4.45 -14.78 -5.16
C TRP A 377 5.51 -14.82 -6.26
N GLU A 378 6.07 -16.00 -6.53
CA GLU A 378 7.12 -16.22 -7.52
C GLU A 378 6.65 -15.91 -8.95
N GLY A 379 5.39 -16.17 -9.28
CA GLY A 379 4.82 -15.86 -10.60
C GLY A 379 4.53 -14.37 -10.82
N GLU A 380 4.32 -13.62 -9.74
CA GLU A 380 4.15 -12.17 -9.79
C GLU A 380 5.51 -11.44 -9.87
N GLN A 381 6.58 -12.02 -9.30
CA GLN A 381 7.93 -11.45 -9.37
C GLN A 381 8.53 -11.49 -10.81
N PRO A 382 9.47 -10.58 -11.13
CA PRO A 382 10.29 -10.73 -12.33
C PRO A 382 11.03 -12.08 -12.32
N PRO A 383 11.15 -12.78 -13.46
CA PRO A 383 11.81 -14.08 -13.50
C PRO A 383 13.27 -13.96 -13.05
N ALA A 384 13.75 -14.98 -12.34
CA ALA A 384 15.16 -15.09 -11.99
C ALA A 384 16.02 -15.10 -13.26
N ARG A 385 17.23 -14.54 -13.17
CA ARG A 385 18.18 -14.57 -14.28
C ARG A 385 18.52 -16.04 -14.61
N PRO A 386 18.64 -16.42 -15.89
CA PRO A 386 19.06 -17.78 -16.25
C PRO A 386 20.44 -18.13 -15.70
N GLY A 387 20.64 -19.40 -15.32
CA GLY A 387 21.94 -19.95 -14.91
C GLY A 387 22.48 -19.46 -13.56
N GLN A 388 21.63 -18.89 -12.69
CA GLN A 388 22.04 -18.48 -11.35
C GLN A 388 22.07 -19.65 -10.36
N VAL A 389 23.08 -19.64 -9.49
CA VAL A 389 23.16 -20.47 -8.29
C VAL A 389 22.16 -19.93 -7.26
N THR A 390 21.35 -20.82 -6.70
CA THR A 390 20.41 -20.52 -5.61
C THR A 390 21.07 -20.67 -4.23
N TRP A 391 20.47 -20.10 -3.18
CA TRP A 391 20.97 -20.27 -1.81
C TRP A 391 21.13 -21.74 -1.40
N PRO A 392 20.15 -22.65 -1.60
CA PRO A 392 20.33 -24.07 -1.29
C PRO A 392 21.48 -24.72 -2.07
N GLN A 393 21.68 -24.33 -3.34
CA GLN A 393 22.80 -24.83 -4.13
C GLN A 393 24.13 -24.30 -3.60
N LEU A 394 24.24 -23.02 -3.25
CA LEU A 394 25.44 -22.45 -2.64
C LEU A 394 25.79 -23.16 -1.33
N GLU A 395 24.81 -23.40 -0.47
CA GLU A 395 25.01 -24.15 0.79
C GLU A 395 25.52 -25.57 0.54
N GLN A 396 24.98 -26.25 -0.48
CA GLN A 396 25.40 -27.60 -0.83
C GLN A 396 26.81 -27.63 -1.44
N ILE A 397 27.13 -26.68 -2.32
CA ILE A 397 28.48 -26.50 -2.88
C ILE A 397 29.46 -26.27 -1.74
N TRP A 398 29.14 -25.35 -0.82
CA TRP A 398 30.01 -25.04 0.31
C TRP A 398 30.21 -26.22 1.25
N LYS A 399 29.15 -26.98 1.58
CA LYS A 399 29.27 -28.22 2.37
C LYS A 399 30.19 -29.24 1.70
N THR A 400 30.12 -29.35 0.38
CA THR A 400 30.97 -30.26 -0.40
C THR A 400 32.43 -29.82 -0.36
N GLU A 401 32.67 -28.51 -0.46
CA GLU A 401 34.02 -27.95 -0.37
C GLU A 401 34.64 -28.05 1.03
N GLN A 402 33.83 -27.90 2.08
CA GLN A 402 34.31 -28.13 3.45
C GLN A 402 34.76 -29.59 3.68
N ALA A 403 34.20 -30.54 2.93
CA ALA A 403 34.60 -31.94 2.94
C ALA A 403 35.75 -32.25 1.96
N SER A 404 36.16 -31.29 1.13
CA SER A 404 37.22 -31.47 0.13
C SER A 404 38.62 -31.23 0.73
N ALA A 405 39.66 -31.60 -0.01
CA ALA A 405 41.04 -31.39 0.39
C ALA A 405 41.50 -29.91 0.27
N CYS A 406 40.61 -28.99 -0.13
CA CYS A 406 40.93 -27.57 -0.33
C CYS A 406 41.42 -26.88 0.96
N GLY A 407 40.92 -27.29 2.13
CA GLY A 407 41.43 -26.87 3.45
C GLY A 407 41.22 -25.39 3.80
N TRP A 408 40.59 -24.60 2.92
CA TRP A 408 40.28 -23.20 3.17
C TRP A 408 39.22 -23.05 4.25
N LYS A 409 39.45 -22.09 5.17
CA LYS A 409 38.52 -21.72 6.24
C LYS A 409 38.36 -20.19 6.22
N PRO A 410 37.12 -19.68 6.06
CA PRO A 410 36.85 -18.24 5.99
C PRO A 410 37.09 -17.48 7.30
#